data_AF-A0A1C4YVC2-F1
#
_entry.id   AF-A0A1C4YVC2-F1
#
_cell.length_a   1.000
_cell.length_b   1.000
_cell.length_c   1.000
_cell.angle_alpha   90.00
_cell.angle_beta   90.00
_cell.angle_gamma   90.00
#
_symmetry.space_group_name_H-M   'P 1'
#
loop_
_entity.id
_entity.type
_entity.pdbx_description
1 polymer ?
#
loop_
_entity_poly.entity_id
_entity_poly.type
_entity_poly.pdbx_seq_one_letter_code
_entity_poly.pdbx_strand_id
1 'polypeptide(L)'
;MAELLGTVEGVVKPDRRLVPVLGAGWNGSSFLPEFTSSRVCYADRDFIYLTSISQWHRATVILEAWDSEPPADPEAEVTDTAQLDLSRGQVYVSSSLLEARVSPLLTVGPPGRYVVRVDVRGRSELRRRLESMDWTEDLTDVEQFWVGFWPVST
;
A
#
# COMPACT_ATOMS: atom_id res chain seq x y z
N MET A 1 -15.40 -18.08 -5.81
CA MET A 1 -14.50 -17.66 -4.73
C MET A 1 -13.43 -16.84 -5.39
N ALA A 2 -13.00 -15.73 -4.79
CA ALA A 2 -11.92 -14.94 -5.37
C ALA A 2 -10.62 -15.75 -5.43
N GLU A 3 -9.91 -15.63 -6.54
CA GLU A 3 -8.62 -16.28 -6.80
C GLU A 3 -7.49 -15.26 -6.71
N LEU A 4 -6.46 -15.60 -5.95
CA LEU A 4 -5.21 -14.83 -5.88
C LEU A 4 -4.37 -15.12 -7.13
N LEU A 5 -4.19 -14.10 -7.96
CA LEU A 5 -3.46 -14.17 -9.23
C LEU A 5 -1.96 -13.93 -9.08
N GLY A 6 -1.55 -13.22 -8.03
CA GLY A 6 -0.15 -12.94 -7.76
C GLY A 6 0.06 -12.10 -6.51
N THR A 7 1.27 -12.20 -5.95
CA THR A 7 1.68 -11.43 -4.77
C THR A 7 3.13 -10.99 -4.88
N VAL A 8 3.43 -9.80 -4.38
CA VAL A 8 4.81 -9.30 -4.21
C VAL A 8 4.92 -8.55 -2.90
N GLU A 9 6.12 -8.52 -2.33
CA GLU A 9 6.41 -7.85 -1.07
C GLU A 9 7.50 -6.79 -1.27
N GLY A 10 7.40 -5.70 -0.50
CA GLY A 10 8.46 -4.71 -0.36
C GLY A 10 8.52 -4.17 1.07
N VAL A 11 9.73 -4.01 1.59
CA VAL A 11 9.98 -3.38 2.90
C VAL A 11 10.46 -1.96 2.68
N VAL A 12 9.79 -1.00 3.30
CA VAL A 12 9.96 0.42 3.00
C VAL A 12 9.91 1.28 4.26
N LYS A 13 10.79 2.27 4.34
CA LYS A 13 10.70 3.30 5.36
C LYS A 13 9.71 4.37 4.89
N PRO A 14 8.60 4.63 5.60
CA PRO A 14 7.70 5.71 5.22
C PRO A 14 8.42 7.06 5.24
N ASP A 15 8.31 7.84 4.17
CA ASP A 15 8.81 9.21 4.11
C ASP A 15 7.67 10.18 4.46
N ARG A 16 7.86 11.00 5.50
CA ARG A 16 6.79 11.86 6.05
C ARG A 16 5.50 11.09 6.33
N ARG A 17 5.64 9.82 6.76
CA ARG A 17 4.56 8.85 6.99
C ARG A 17 3.80 8.43 5.73
N LEU A 18 4.36 8.64 4.55
CA LEU A 18 3.78 8.21 3.29
C LEU A 18 4.58 7.04 2.72
N VAL A 19 3.87 6.06 2.20
CA VAL A 19 4.41 4.94 1.44
C VAL A 19 3.79 4.95 0.05
N PRO A 20 4.55 5.27 -1.00
CA PRO A 20 4.02 5.30 -2.36
C PRO A 20 3.97 3.89 -2.98
N VAL A 21 2.83 3.57 -3.57
CA VAL A 21 2.67 2.44 -4.51
C VAL A 21 2.39 3.03 -5.88
N LEU A 22 3.22 2.68 -6.86
CA LEU A 22 3.24 3.32 -8.17
C LEU A 22 2.82 2.33 -9.26
N GLY A 23 2.03 2.81 -10.21
CA GLY A 23 1.77 2.11 -11.45
C GLY A 23 2.99 2.17 -12.37
N ALA A 24 3.23 1.12 -13.18
CA ALA A 24 4.31 1.14 -14.18
C ALA A 24 4.11 2.19 -15.29
N GLY A 25 2.91 2.77 -15.38
CA GLY A 25 2.57 3.89 -16.26
C GLY A 25 2.82 5.27 -15.67
N TRP A 26 3.21 5.36 -14.39
CA TRP A 26 3.41 6.63 -13.70
C TRP A 26 4.48 7.49 -14.39
N ASN A 27 4.18 8.77 -14.62
CA ASN A 27 4.99 9.68 -15.43
C ASN A 27 5.63 10.81 -14.61
N GLY A 28 5.65 10.69 -13.27
CA GLY A 28 6.15 11.74 -12.38
C GLY A 28 5.06 12.65 -11.80
N SER A 29 3.80 12.54 -12.23
CA SER A 29 2.71 13.32 -11.65
C SER A 29 2.30 12.77 -10.28
N SER A 30 2.58 13.50 -9.20
CA SER A 30 1.93 13.25 -7.91
C SER A 30 0.64 14.06 -7.81
N PHE A 31 -0.27 13.59 -6.95
CA PHE A 31 -1.38 14.40 -6.45
C PHE A 31 -1.17 14.65 -4.96
N LEU A 32 -1.75 15.71 -4.42
CA LEU A 32 -1.75 15.95 -2.98
C LEU A 32 -3.21 15.95 -2.53
N PRO A 33 -3.72 14.81 -2.01
CA PRO A 33 -5.06 14.77 -1.48
C PRO A 33 -5.15 15.61 -0.21
N GLU A 34 -6.37 15.94 0.19
CA GLU A 34 -6.63 16.38 1.55
C GLU A 34 -6.44 15.19 2.49
N PHE A 35 -5.31 15.17 3.20
CA PHE A 35 -4.99 14.11 4.14
C PHE A 35 -5.86 14.24 5.40
N THR A 36 -6.49 13.14 5.79
CA THR A 36 -7.35 13.03 6.97
C THR A 36 -6.90 11.84 7.80
N SER A 37 -7.03 11.94 9.12
CA SER A 37 -6.64 10.85 10.03
C SER A 37 -7.51 9.59 9.90
N SER A 38 -8.64 9.69 9.20
CA SER A 38 -9.62 8.61 9.00
C SER A 38 -9.31 7.71 7.80
N ARG A 39 -8.34 8.09 6.95
CA ARG A 39 -8.00 7.36 5.73
C ARG A 39 -6.58 6.84 5.79
N VAL A 40 -6.38 5.72 5.13
CA VAL A 40 -5.05 5.12 4.98
C VAL A 40 -4.65 4.88 3.54
N CYS A 41 -5.61 4.94 2.61
CA CYS A 41 -5.39 4.74 1.20
C CYS A 41 -5.93 5.94 0.41
N TYR A 42 -5.05 6.55 -0.38
CA TYR A 42 -5.42 7.58 -1.36
C TYR A 42 -4.93 7.12 -2.71
N ALA A 43 -5.82 7.01 -3.68
CA ALA A 43 -5.47 6.54 -5.00
C ALA A 43 -5.93 7.51 -6.07
N ASP A 44 -5.12 7.61 -7.12
CA ASP A 44 -5.40 8.30 -8.38
C ASP A 44 -4.73 7.47 -9.49
N ARG A 45 -4.74 7.99 -10.72
CA ARG A 45 -4.18 7.33 -11.89
C ARG A 45 -2.71 6.94 -11.67
N ASP A 46 -2.44 5.64 -11.78
CA ASP A 46 -1.12 5.03 -11.62
C ASP A 46 -0.40 5.40 -10.31
N PHE A 47 -1.12 5.80 -9.26
CA PHE A 47 -0.51 6.30 -8.04
C PHE A 47 -1.37 6.05 -6.79
N ILE A 48 -0.74 5.57 -5.71
CA ILE A 48 -1.37 5.39 -4.40
C ILE A 48 -0.45 5.92 -3.30
N TYR A 49 -1.01 6.67 -2.35
CA TYR A 49 -0.41 6.90 -1.04
C TYR A 49 -1.03 5.98 0.01
N LEU A 50 -0.19 5.21 0.67
CA LEU A 50 -0.52 4.58 1.95
C LEU A 50 0.01 5.49 3.06
N THR A 51 -0.80 5.77 4.08
CA THR A 51 -0.35 6.55 5.23
C THR A 51 0.05 5.63 6.37
N SER A 52 1.25 5.79 6.90
CA SER A 52 1.70 5.14 8.13
C SER A 52 1.38 6.00 9.36
N ILE A 53 1.33 5.38 10.54
CA ILE A 53 1.32 6.15 11.80
C ILE A 53 2.70 6.76 12.16
N SER A 54 3.80 6.30 11.53
CA SER A 54 5.16 6.76 11.85
C SER A 54 6.15 6.62 10.69
N GLN A 55 7.16 7.50 10.67
CA GLN A 55 8.30 7.43 9.74
C GLN A 55 9.55 6.81 10.36
N TRP A 56 9.46 6.39 11.64
CA TRP A 56 10.60 5.91 12.44
C TRP A 56 10.67 4.38 12.50
N HIS A 57 10.19 3.72 11.44
CA HIS A 57 10.16 2.28 11.32
C HIS A 57 10.19 1.90 9.83
N ARG A 58 10.36 0.61 9.52
CA ARG A 58 10.18 0.04 8.19
C ARG A 58 8.89 -0.77 8.16
N ALA A 59 7.97 -0.35 7.30
CA ALA A 59 6.72 -1.03 7.05
C ALA A 59 6.92 -2.15 6.01
N THR A 60 6.17 -3.22 6.17
CA THR A 60 6.04 -4.27 5.14
C THR A 60 4.81 -3.97 4.31
N VAL A 61 4.96 -3.97 2.99
CA VAL A 61 3.85 -3.78 2.06
C VAL A 61 3.75 -5.00 1.15
N ILE A 62 2.59 -5.63 1.18
CA ILE A 62 2.26 -6.82 0.40
C ILE A 62 1.21 -6.40 -0.61
N LEU A 63 1.54 -6.50 -1.90
CA LEU A 63 0.63 -6.19 -2.99
C LEU A 63 0.07 -7.51 -3.51
N GLU A 64 -1.24 -7.58 -3.69
CA GLU A 64 -1.95 -8.77 -4.15
C GLU A 64 -2.86 -8.47 -5.34
N ALA A 65 -2.77 -9.29 -6.38
CA ALA A 65 -3.67 -9.23 -7.51
C ALA A 65 -4.75 -10.30 -7.36
N TRP A 66 -6.01 -9.91 -7.49
CA TRP A 66 -7.17 -10.80 -7.35
C TRP A 66 -8.07 -10.68 -8.58
N ASP A 67 -8.74 -11.78 -8.92
CA ASP A 67 -9.71 -11.80 -10.02
C ASP A 67 -11.05 -11.10 -9.69
N SER A 68 -11.32 -10.94 -8.40
CA SER A 68 -12.53 -10.38 -7.82
C SER A 68 -12.26 -9.96 -6.37
N GLU A 69 -13.27 -9.46 -5.65
CA GLU A 69 -13.08 -8.95 -4.29
C GLU A 69 -12.49 -10.02 -3.35
N PRO A 70 -11.31 -9.76 -2.74
CA PRO A 70 -10.68 -10.70 -1.84
C PRO A 70 -11.51 -10.93 -0.56
N PRO A 71 -11.37 -12.10 0.10
CA PRO A 71 -11.98 -12.32 1.40
C PRO A 71 -11.53 -11.25 2.40
N ALA A 72 -12.42 -10.85 3.30
CA ALA A 72 -12.08 -9.88 4.35
C ALA A 72 -10.98 -10.44 5.27
N ASP A 73 -10.07 -9.56 5.68
CA ASP A 73 -9.02 -9.90 6.64
C ASP A 73 -9.52 -9.70 8.08
N PRO A 74 -9.72 -10.78 8.88
CA PRO A 74 -10.20 -10.65 10.25
C PRO A 74 -9.16 -10.07 11.23
N GLU A 75 -7.89 -10.00 10.84
CA GLU A 75 -6.80 -9.47 11.67
C GLU A 75 -6.50 -7.99 11.37
N ALA A 76 -7.17 -7.40 10.37
CA ALA A 76 -6.99 -6.00 10.01
C ALA A 76 -7.46 -5.09 11.16
N GLU A 77 -6.57 -4.19 11.60
CA GLU A 77 -6.91 -3.12 12.55
C GLU A 77 -7.61 -1.95 11.84
N VAL A 78 -7.26 -1.72 10.57
CA VAL A 78 -7.84 -0.67 9.73
C VAL A 78 -8.01 -1.22 8.31
N THR A 79 -9.19 -1.00 7.73
CA THR A 79 -9.46 -1.27 6.32
C THR A 79 -9.89 0.01 5.63
N ASP A 80 -9.36 0.27 4.44
CA ASP A 80 -9.76 1.39 3.59
C ASP A 80 -9.78 0.98 2.11
N THR A 81 -10.64 1.60 1.33
CA THR A 81 -10.86 1.25 -0.08
C THR A 81 -10.82 2.50 -0.94
N ALA A 82 -10.18 2.39 -2.11
CA ALA A 82 -10.19 3.42 -3.14
C ALA A 82 -10.36 2.77 -4.52
N GLN A 83 -10.55 3.61 -5.54
CA GLN A 83 -10.49 3.18 -6.93
C GLN A 83 -9.35 3.92 -7.62
N LEU A 84 -8.73 3.26 -8.60
CA LEU A 84 -7.68 3.84 -9.41
C LEU A 84 -7.75 3.33 -10.85
N ASP A 85 -7.22 4.14 -11.76
CA ASP A 85 -6.97 3.73 -13.14
C ASP A 85 -5.48 3.36 -13.28
N LEU A 86 -5.19 2.11 -13.67
CA LEU A 86 -3.84 1.64 -13.97
C LEU A 86 -3.64 1.61 -15.48
N SER A 87 -2.77 2.47 -16.01
CA SER A 87 -2.58 2.58 -17.46
C SER A 87 -1.81 1.41 -18.07
N ARG A 88 -1.10 0.64 -17.24
CA ARG A 88 -0.36 -0.56 -17.65
C ARG A 88 -0.77 -1.83 -16.92
N GLY A 89 -1.70 -1.73 -15.95
CA GLY A 89 -2.14 -2.87 -15.14
C GLY A 89 -1.03 -3.50 -14.29
N GLN A 90 0.00 -2.73 -13.95
CA GLN A 90 1.14 -3.18 -13.14
C GLN A 90 1.46 -2.18 -12.05
N VAL A 91 1.84 -2.65 -10.86
CA VAL A 91 2.17 -1.82 -9.69
C VAL A 91 3.43 -2.29 -8.98
N TYR A 92 4.05 -1.41 -8.21
CA TYR A 92 5.18 -1.72 -7.33
C TYR A 92 5.25 -0.76 -6.15
N VAL A 93 5.92 -1.19 -5.07
CA VAL A 93 6.24 -0.34 -3.92
C VAL A 93 7.50 0.47 -4.22
N SER A 94 7.46 1.77 -3.93
CA SER A 94 8.61 2.67 -4.08
C SER A 94 9.05 3.20 -2.73
N SER A 95 10.36 3.43 -2.52
CA SER A 95 10.84 4.05 -1.27
C SER A 95 10.58 5.55 -1.19
N SER A 96 10.44 6.22 -2.33
CA SER A 96 9.97 7.60 -2.41
C SER A 96 9.43 7.90 -3.82
N LEU A 97 9.03 9.15 -4.06
CA LEU A 97 8.66 9.61 -5.42
C LEU A 97 9.86 9.70 -6.37
N LEU A 98 11.09 9.70 -5.85
CA LEU A 98 12.31 9.93 -6.62
C LEU A 98 13.28 8.73 -6.57
N GLU A 99 12.98 7.72 -5.77
CA GLU A 99 13.87 6.60 -5.47
C GLU A 99 13.47 5.28 -6.14
N ALA A 100 14.34 4.29 -5.96
CA ALA A 100 14.26 2.96 -6.53
C ALA A 100 13.03 2.19 -6.03
N ARG A 101 12.47 1.41 -6.96
CA ARG A 101 11.52 0.34 -6.67
C ARG A 101 12.07 -0.59 -5.58
N VAL A 102 11.28 -0.85 -4.53
CA VAL A 102 11.66 -1.72 -3.39
C VAL A 102 10.92 -3.07 -3.37
N SER A 103 10.00 -3.31 -4.31
CA SER A 103 9.37 -4.61 -4.56
C SER A 103 9.56 -5.04 -6.01
N PRO A 104 9.34 -6.31 -6.40
CA PRO A 104 9.09 -6.65 -7.79
C PRO A 104 7.88 -5.90 -8.38
N LEU A 105 7.77 -5.87 -9.71
CA LEU A 105 6.53 -5.43 -10.37
C LEU A 105 5.48 -6.53 -10.24
N LEU A 106 4.30 -6.18 -9.74
CA LEU A 106 3.12 -7.03 -9.76
C LEU A 106 2.29 -6.71 -10.99
N THR A 107 1.94 -7.73 -11.77
CA THR A 107 0.91 -7.60 -12.82
C THR A 107 -0.45 -7.87 -12.19
N VAL A 108 -1.29 -6.84 -12.17
CA VAL A 108 -2.66 -6.90 -11.63
C VAL A 108 -3.65 -7.37 -12.70
N GLY A 109 -3.39 -7.01 -13.97
CA GLY A 109 -4.25 -7.36 -15.08
C GLY A 109 -4.01 -6.45 -16.30
N PRO A 110 -4.96 -6.35 -17.24
CA PRO A 110 -4.86 -5.39 -18.34
C PRO A 110 -4.98 -3.93 -17.87
N PRO A 111 -4.61 -2.93 -18.70
CA PRO A 111 -4.94 -1.54 -18.40
C PRO A 111 -6.42 -1.34 -18.13
N GLY A 112 -6.78 -0.57 -17.10
CA GLY A 112 -8.18 -0.37 -16.74
C GLY A 112 -8.38 0.17 -15.33
N ARG A 113 -9.63 0.16 -14.89
CA ARG A 113 -10.04 0.61 -13.56
C ARG A 113 -10.06 -0.55 -12.57
N TYR A 114 -9.50 -0.29 -11.40
CA TYR A 114 -9.36 -1.26 -10.32
C TYR A 114 -9.94 -0.69 -9.03
N VAL A 115 -10.43 -1.58 -8.19
CA VAL A 115 -10.60 -1.32 -6.75
C VAL A 115 -9.30 -1.69 -6.07
N VAL A 116 -8.90 -0.89 -5.10
CA VAL A 116 -7.82 -1.21 -4.15
C VAL A 116 -8.41 -1.22 -2.74
N ARG A 117 -8.18 -2.31 -2.00
CA ARG A 117 -8.42 -2.39 -0.56
C ARG A 117 -7.10 -2.51 0.16
N VAL A 118 -6.98 -1.76 1.24
CA VAL A 118 -5.81 -1.77 2.11
C VAL A 118 -6.25 -2.23 3.49
N ASP A 119 -5.75 -3.37 3.90
CA ASP A 119 -5.91 -3.94 5.23
C ASP A 119 -4.59 -3.72 6.00
N VAL A 120 -4.65 -3.02 7.13
CA VAL A 120 -3.46 -2.63 7.91
C VAL A 120 -3.43 -3.36 9.24
N ARG A 121 -2.29 -3.95 9.56
CA ARG A 121 -2.03 -4.69 10.81
C ARG A 121 -0.88 -4.08 11.59
N GLY A 122 -0.86 -4.33 12.90
CA GLY A 122 0.27 -4.05 13.78
C GLY A 122 0.45 -2.58 14.18
N ARG A 123 -0.51 -1.70 13.87
CA ARG A 123 -0.47 -0.28 14.27
C ARG A 123 -0.54 -0.08 15.77
N SER A 124 -1.32 -0.91 16.46
CA SER A 124 -1.43 -0.85 17.91
C SER A 124 -0.12 -1.25 18.58
N GLU A 125 0.57 -2.27 18.06
CA GLU A 125 1.90 -2.67 18.52
C GLU A 125 2.95 -1.62 18.20
N LEU A 126 2.97 -1.10 16.97
CA LEU A 126 3.90 -0.03 16.58
C LEU A 126 3.74 1.20 17.46
N ARG A 127 2.51 1.61 17.79
CA ARG A 127 2.26 2.73 18.71
C ARG A 127 2.88 2.47 20.09
N ARG A 128 2.68 1.29 20.67
CA ARG A 128 3.27 0.93 21.97
C ARG A 128 4.80 1.00 21.93
N ARG A 129 5.43 0.45 20.89
CA ARG A 129 6.90 0.48 20.76
C ARG A 129 7.45 1.88 20.57
N LEU A 130 6.75 2.72 19.81
CA LEU A 130 7.14 4.12 19.61
C LEU A 130 7.08 4.93 20.91
N GLU A 131 6.15 4.63 21.81
CA GLU A 131 6.03 5.28 23.13
C GLU A 131 7.20 4.92 24.06
N SER A 132 7.74 3.71 23.95
CA SER A 132 8.88 3.23 24.74
C SER A 132 10.20 3.20 23.97
N MET A 133 10.27 3.87 22.81
CA MET A 133 11.33 3.65 21.83
C MET A 133 12.70 4.02 22.39
N ASP A 134 13.60 3.03 22.39
CA ASP A 134 15.04 3.28 22.42
C ASP A 134 15.49 3.59 20.98
N TRP A 135 16.14 4.72 20.75
CA TRP A 135 16.53 5.20 19.41
C TRP A 135 17.57 4.29 18.72
N THR A 136 18.04 3.25 19.39
CA THR A 136 18.87 2.18 18.81
C THR A 136 18.08 0.99 18.26
N GLU A 137 16.79 0.87 18.55
CA GLU A 137 15.94 -0.21 18.06
C GLU A 137 15.59 0.00 16.57
N ASP A 138 15.81 -1.02 15.75
CA ASP A 138 15.31 -1.06 14.37
C ASP A 138 13.91 -1.68 14.35
N LEU A 139 12.90 -0.82 14.28
CA LEU A 139 11.50 -1.24 14.15
C LEU A 139 11.23 -1.60 12.70
N THR A 140 11.33 -2.89 12.37
CA THR A 140 11.00 -3.44 11.05
C THR A 140 9.89 -4.47 11.17
N ASP A 141 9.01 -4.54 10.16
CA ASP A 141 7.95 -5.54 10.03
C ASP A 141 6.88 -5.50 11.15
N VAL A 142 6.70 -4.34 11.79
CA VAL A 142 5.67 -4.15 12.81
C VAL A 142 4.36 -3.68 12.18
N GLU A 143 4.38 -2.61 11.38
CA GLU A 143 3.20 -2.19 10.60
C GLU A 143 3.25 -2.86 9.23
N GLN A 144 2.15 -3.53 8.88
CA GLN A 144 2.01 -4.25 7.63
C GLN A 144 0.80 -3.75 6.85
N PHE A 145 0.98 -3.54 5.55
CA PHE A 145 -0.07 -3.14 4.62
C PHE A 145 -0.32 -4.27 3.62
N TRP A 146 -1.51 -4.84 3.66
CA TRP A 146 -2.01 -5.80 2.67
C TRP A 146 -2.86 -5.03 1.66
N VAL A 147 -2.38 -4.96 0.42
CA VAL A 147 -2.97 -4.12 -0.64
C VAL A 147 -3.51 -5.02 -1.74
N GLY A 148 -4.80 -5.30 -1.68
CA GLY A 148 -5.50 -6.11 -2.66
C GLY A 148 -6.04 -5.27 -3.81
N PHE A 149 -5.81 -5.73 -5.05
CA PHE A 149 -6.30 -5.11 -6.28
C PHE A 149 -7.20 -6.07 -7.04
N TRP A 150 -8.36 -5.58 -7.52
CA TRP A 150 -9.22 -6.35 -8.43
C TRP A 150 -9.97 -5.43 -9.40
N PRO A 151 -10.38 -5.92 -10.58
CA PRO A 151 -11.11 -5.10 -11.55
C PRO A 151 -12.44 -4.58 -10.99
N VAL A 152 -12.84 -3.35 -11.35
CA VAL A 152 -14.20 -2.88 -11.09
C VAL A 152 -15.16 -3.73 -11.93
N SER A 153 -16.12 -4.41 -11.29
CA SER A 153 -17.16 -5.16 -12.00
C SER A 153 -17.97 -4.20 -12.87
N THR A 154 -18.04 -4.50 -14.17
CA THR A 154 -18.88 -3.77 -15.14
C THR A 154 -20.34 -4.20 -15.05
#